data_AF-A0A0F5N7G6-F1
#
_entry.id   AF-A0A0F5N7G6-F1
#
_cell.length_a   1.000
_cell.length_b   1.000
_cell.length_c   1.000
_cell.angle_alpha   90.00
_cell.angle_beta   90.00
_cell.angle_gamma   90.00
#
_symmetry.space_group_name_H-M   'P 1'
#
loop_
_entity.id
_entity.type
_entity.pdbx_description
1 polymer ?
#
loop_
_entity_poly.entity_id
_entity_poly.type
_entity_poly.pdbx_seq_one_letter_code
_entity_poly.pdbx_strand_id
1 'polypeptide(L)' 'MDVRENVRRAIDVMTAWTSDSGNEFAWSRLVENVIDEPDGEIMLLMGFVNLAGELGIKLEKATGQDVRSHLQDIALKYL' A
#
# COMPACT_ATOMS: atom_id res chain seq x y z
N MET A 1 -16.63 4.07 7.24
CA MET A 1 -15.50 3.81 6.33
C MET A 1 -15.27 2.30 6.33
N ASP A 2 -15.38 1.65 5.17
CA ASP A 2 -15.20 0.19 5.06
C ASP A 2 -13.71 -0.13 4.86
N VAL A 3 -13.12 -0.83 5.84
CA VAL A 3 -11.71 -1.24 5.81
C VAL A 3 -11.40 -2.09 4.57
N ARG A 4 -12.34 -2.95 4.13
CA ARG A 4 -12.13 -3.82 2.97
C ARG A 4 -12.05 -3.01 1.70
N GLU A 5 -12.90 -2.01 1.56
CA GLU A 5 -12.89 -1.12 0.42
C GLU A 5 -11.58 -0.32 0.36
N ASN A 6 -11.13 0.24 1.47
CA ASN A 6 -9.85 0.95 1.54
C ASN A 6 -8.68 0.05 1.09
N VAL A 7 -8.62 -1.19 1.59
CA VAL A 7 -7.58 -2.14 1.20
C VAL A 7 -7.69 -2.51 -0.29
N ARG A 8 -8.90 -2.68 -0.82
CA ARG A 8 -9.13 -2.94 -2.25
C ARG A 8 -8.56 -1.82 -3.12
N ARG A 9 -8.80 -0.56 -2.75
CA ARG A 9 -8.25 0.62 -3.45
C ARG A 9 -6.71 0.62 -3.46
N ALA A 10 -6.09 0.36 -2.31
CA ALA A 10 -4.64 0.26 -2.22
C ALA A 10 -4.05 -0.91 -3.04
N ILE A 11 -4.72 -2.06 -3.06
CA ILE A 11 -4.31 -3.21 -3.89
C ILE A 11 -4.36 -2.86 -5.37
N ASP A 12 -5.38 -2.15 -5.83
CA ASP A 12 -5.51 -1.72 -7.23
C ASP A 12 -4.30 -0.86 -7.65
N VAL A 13 -3.97 0.16 -6.85
CA VAL A 13 -2.80 1.02 -7.11
C VAL A 13 -1.48 0.23 -7.05
N MET A 14 -1.28 -0.60 -6.02
CA MET A 14 -0.03 -1.36 -5.88
C MET A 14 0.13 -2.42 -6.98
N THR A 15 -0.95 -3.04 -7.42
CA THR A 15 -0.91 -4.01 -8.53
C THR A 15 -0.50 -3.32 -9.82
N ALA A 16 -1.07 -2.15 -10.11
CA ALA A 16 -0.68 -1.34 -11.24
C ALA A 16 0.79 -0.90 -11.17
N TRP A 17 1.26 -0.48 -9.99
CA TRP A 17 2.66 -0.11 -9.76
C TRP A 17 3.65 -1.25 -9.99
N THR A 18 3.28 -2.48 -9.61
CA THR A 18 4.12 -3.67 -9.83
C THR A 18 3.96 -4.31 -11.20
N SER A 19 3.10 -3.78 -12.06
CA SER A 19 2.87 -4.31 -13.41
C SER A 19 3.90 -3.78 -14.41
N ASP A 20 4.10 -4.51 -15.51
CA ASP A 20 4.96 -4.08 -16.63
C ASP A 20 4.39 -2.87 -17.40
N SER A 21 3.21 -2.38 -17.03
CA SER A 21 2.48 -1.28 -17.70
C SER A 21 3.07 0.11 -17.42
N GLY A 22 4.08 0.20 -16.54
CA GLY A 22 4.82 1.42 -16.25
C GLY A 22 4.12 2.40 -15.29
N ASN A 23 4.83 3.48 -14.97
CA ASN A 23 4.44 4.43 -13.92
C ASN A 23 3.16 5.23 -14.25
N GLU A 24 2.87 5.49 -15.53
CA GLU A 24 1.68 6.23 -15.94
C GLU A 24 0.39 5.47 -15.59
N PHE A 25 0.40 4.14 -15.74
CA PHE A 25 -0.74 3.31 -15.38
C PHE A 25 -1.01 3.32 -13.87
N ALA A 26 0.05 3.20 -13.06
CA ALA A 26 -0.06 3.31 -11.60
C ALA A 26 -0.61 4.68 -11.17
N TRP A 27 -0.18 5.76 -11.84
CA TRP A 27 -0.69 7.10 -11.59
C TRP A 27 -2.18 7.24 -11.93
N SER A 28 -2.63 6.67 -13.06
CA SER A 28 -4.05 6.67 -13.42
C SER A 28 -4.92 5.98 -12.35
N ARG A 29 -4.47 4.82 -11.84
CA ARG A 29 -5.16 4.11 -10.75
C ARG A 29 -5.18 4.93 -9.46
N LEU A 30 -4.09 5.61 -9.12
CA LEU A 30 -4.05 6.48 -7.95
C LEU A 30 -5.08 7.59 -8.05
N VAL A 31 -5.13 8.29 -9.19
CA VAL A 31 -6.08 9.39 -9.43
C VAL A 31 -7.52 8.89 -9.34
N GLU A 32 -7.86 7.81 -10.05
CA GLU A 32 -9.20 7.21 -10.03
C GLU A 32 -9.68 6.82 -8.63
N ASN A 33 -8.79 6.30 -7.78
CA ASN A 33 -9.15 5.91 -6.40
C ASN A 33 -9.31 7.11 -5.43
N VAL A 34 -9.02 8.34 -5.87
CA VAL A 34 -9.09 9.56 -5.05
C VAL A 34 -10.18 10.53 -5.51
N ILE A 35 -10.40 10.71 -6.82
CA ILE A 35 -11.20 11.84 -7.34
C ILE A 35 -12.71 11.69 -7.23
N ASP A 36 -13.23 10.46 -7.23
CA ASP A 36 -14.68 10.21 -7.38
C ASP A 36 -15.41 10.01 -6.05
N GLU A 37 -14.68 10.03 -4.93
CA GLU A 37 -15.19 9.68 -3.60
C GLU A 37 -14.88 10.78 -2.58
N PRO A 38 -15.87 11.23 -1.78
CA PRO A 38 -15.61 12.05 -0.61
C PRO A 38 -14.57 11.36 0.29
N ASP A 39 -13.54 12.10 0.70
CA ASP A 39 -12.42 11.59 1.50
C ASP A 39 -11.60 10.46 0.82
N GLY A 40 -11.66 10.34 -0.52
CA GLY A 40 -10.96 9.30 -1.29
C GLY A 40 -9.46 9.22 -0.98
N GLU A 41 -8.81 10.36 -0.75
CA GLU A 41 -7.41 10.44 -0.33
C GLU A 41 -7.15 9.76 1.03
N ILE A 42 -8.01 9.99 2.02
CA ILE A 42 -7.91 9.40 3.36
C ILE A 42 -8.22 7.90 3.27
N MET A 43 -9.23 7.52 2.50
CA MET A 43 -9.58 6.12 2.28
C MET A 43 -8.42 5.35 1.65
N LEU A 44 -7.79 5.90 0.62
CA LEU A 44 -6.63 5.29 -0.04
C LEU A 44 -5.42 5.24 0.91
N LEU A 45 -5.13 6.30 1.66
CA LEU A 45 -4.06 6.33 2.66
C LEU A 45 -4.23 5.23 3.71
N MET A 46 -5.44 5.11 4.28
CA MET A 46 -5.77 4.05 5.24
C MET A 46 -5.66 2.67 4.60
N GLY A 47 -6.01 2.55 3.31
CA GLY A 47 -5.78 1.35 2.51
C GLY A 47 -4.32 0.94 2.46
N PHE A 48 -3.41 1.88 2.16
CA PHE A 48 -1.98 1.62 2.13
C PHE A 48 -1.43 1.22 3.50
N VAL A 49 -1.87 1.86 4.58
CA VAL A 49 -1.47 1.50 5.94
C VAL A 49 -1.87 0.06 6.27
N ASN A 50 -3.12 -0.31 5.97
CA ASN A 50 -3.62 -1.67 6.21
C ASN A 50 -2.89 -2.71 5.35
N LEU A 51 -2.68 -2.41 4.06
CA LEU A 51 -1.95 -3.29 3.15
C LEU A 51 -0.49 -3.48 3.59
N ALA A 52 0.18 -2.42 4.03
CA ALA A 52 1.53 -2.49 4.57
C ALA A 52 1.60 -3.37 5.83
N GLY A 53 0.59 -3.27 6.71
CA GLY A 53 0.46 -4.17 7.88
C GLY A 53 0.34 -5.65 7.48
N GLU A 54 -0.55 -5.96 6.53
CA GLU A 54 -0.72 -7.32 6.00
C GLU A 54 0.56 -7.87 5.35
N LEU A 55 1.25 -7.05 4.56
CA LEU A 55 2.54 -7.41 3.96
C LEU A 55 3.63 -7.62 5.02
N GLY A 56 3.66 -6.76 6.05
CA GLY A 56 4.56 -6.91 7.20
C GLY A 56 4.36 -8.25 7.91
N ILE A 57 3.12 -8.60 8.25
CA ILE A 57 2.79 -9.88 8.89
C ILE A 57 3.23 -11.06 8.03
N LYS A 58 3.04 -10.99 6.71
CA LYS A 58 3.50 -12.04 5.78
C LYS A 58 5.03 -12.13 5.75
N LEU A 59 5.72 -11.00 5.74
CA LEU A 59 7.17 -10.94 5.74
C LEU A 59 7.76 -11.49 7.05
N GLU A 60 7.17 -11.16 8.19
CA GLU A 60 7.55 -11.70 9.50
C GLU A 60 7.43 -13.23 9.51
N LYS A 61 6.31 -13.78 9.02
CA LYS A 61 6.13 -15.23 8.89
C LYS A 61 7.15 -15.88 7.96
N ALA A 62 7.52 -15.20 6.87
CA ALA A 62 8.46 -15.74 5.88
C ALA A 62 9.92 -15.70 6.35
N THR A 63 10.28 -14.74 7.20
CA THR A 63 11.67 -14.47 7.60
C THR A 63 11.99 -14.86 9.05
N GLY A 64 10.98 -14.97 9.91
CA GLY A 64 11.13 -15.15 11.35
C GLY A 64 11.57 -13.89 12.10
N GLN A 65 11.74 -12.76 11.41
CA GLN A 65 12.09 -11.46 11.99
C GLN A 65 10.85 -10.60 12.14
N ASP A 66 10.73 -9.89 13.27
CA ASP A 66 9.57 -9.05 13.52
C ASP A 66 9.47 -7.85 12.54
N VAL A 67 8.24 -7.39 12.29
CA VAL A 67 7.99 -6.25 11.37
C VAL A 67 8.80 -5.00 11.73
N ARG A 68 9.02 -4.71 13.03
CA ARG A 68 9.77 -3.52 13.45
C ARG A 68 11.22 -3.60 13.02
N SER A 69 11.86 -4.77 13.11
CA SER A 69 13.21 -4.98 12.60
C SER A 69 13.31 -4.65 11.10
N HIS A 70 12.36 -5.14 10.29
CA HIS A 70 12.33 -4.82 8.85
C HIS A 70 12.17 -3.31 8.57
N LEU A 71 11.32 -2.62 9.33
CA LEU A 71 11.14 -1.17 9.19
C LEU A 71 12.39 -0.38 9.61
N GLN A 72 13.09 -0.82 10.65
CA GLN A 72 14.36 -0.22 11.07
C GLN A 72 15.43 -0.38 9.98
N ASP A 73 15.55 -1.57 9.40
CA ASP A 73 16.49 -1.84 8.31
C ASP A 73 16.19 -0.98 7.06
N ILE A 74 14.91 -0.77 6.73
CA ILE A 74 14.52 0.15 5.65
C ILE A 74 14.91 1.59 6.00
N ALA A 75 14.65 2.03 7.23
CA ALA A 75 14.96 3.40 7.67
C ALA A 75 16.45 3.73 7.53
N LEU A 76 17.34 2.76 7.72
CA LEU A 76 18.78 2.93 7.52
C LEU A 76 19.16 3.33 6.08
N LYS A 77 18.31 3.07 5.08
CA LYS A 77 18.56 3.47 3.67
C LYS A 77 18.30 4.96 3.42
N TYR A 78 17.65 5.65 4.35
CA TYR A 78 17.22 7.05 4.21
C TYR A 78 17.90 8.00 5.22
N LEU A 79 18.89 7.50 5.96
CA LEU A 79 19.81 8.28 6.79
C LEU A 79 21.06 8.63 6.00
#